data_AF-A0A1I0ESL9-F1
#
_entry.id   AF-A0A1I0ESL9-F1
#
_cell.length_a   1.000
_cell.length_b   1.000
_cell.length_c   1.000
_cell.angle_alpha   90.00
_cell.angle_beta   90.00
_cell.angle_gamma   90.00
#
_symmetry.space_group_name_H-M   'P 1'
#
loop_
_entity.id
_entity.type
_entity.pdbx_description
1 polymer ?
#
loop_
_entity_poly.entity_id
_entity_poly.type
_entity_poly.pdbx_seq_one_letter_code
_entity_poly.pdbx_strand_id
1 'polypeptide(L)'
;MAKAETKKEYLKDKDGNFLYNKKGKIKTRKVDLVGWDKSELIEEWRQEWANHANKMLEREGVNERIDHRSHEERGLEFQPTQHVGYKANAMEKEGIQTERGNYNREVKAYNQTVVDLQAYREEKRQLEQEKAQEEQFSTAAERTQLASAEKFLKAKPTFEAIDKRLRQLIGFENKVERDYQALEQKDQDFKEIKKHLFEISSSQNRIKENQEKLDSVGRLEGLTKRGKTIKKSAESEIQRHKALVQEHERKLEPYREKYGFRSKPEFKAIDEKYQSKRTKLREQNRNQRGAIRRERDVLQKAKTALENRFIREVASKYPNTPEMAYLDYKTPKQIDTINQSNKAQKVHSISDFKEMRN
;
A
#
# COMPACT_ATOMS: atom_id res chain seq x y z
N MET A 1 28.98 -13.44 -62.84
CA MET A 1 30.20 -13.52 -62.01
C MET A 1 31.35 -12.91 -62.80
N ALA A 2 31.77 -11.68 -62.47
CA ALA A 2 33.02 -11.14 -63.00
C ALA A 2 34.18 -11.93 -62.38
N LYS A 3 35.08 -12.48 -63.21
CA LYS A 3 36.26 -13.19 -62.70
C LYS A 3 37.21 -12.16 -62.07
N ALA A 4 37.78 -12.47 -60.91
CA ALA A 4 38.87 -11.68 -60.35
C ALA A 4 40.04 -11.73 -61.34
N GLU A 5 40.25 -10.65 -62.08
CA GLU A 5 41.35 -10.53 -63.04
C GLU A 5 42.59 -10.05 -62.30
N THR A 6 43.57 -10.93 -62.23
CA THR A 6 44.82 -10.68 -61.53
C THR A 6 45.95 -10.81 -62.54
N LYS A 7 46.83 -9.82 -62.59
CA LYS A 7 47.97 -9.84 -63.50
C LYS A 7 49.24 -10.15 -62.72
N LYS A 8 50.06 -11.04 -63.27
CA LYS A 8 51.41 -11.30 -62.79
C LYS A 8 52.35 -10.24 -63.35
N GLU A 9 52.91 -9.42 -62.47
CA GLU A 9 53.87 -8.37 -62.82
C GLU A 9 55.28 -8.81 -62.43
N TYR A 10 56.23 -8.71 -63.37
CA TYR A 10 57.63 -9.02 -63.13
C TYR A 10 58.33 -7.77 -62.56
N LEU A 11 58.98 -7.92 -61.41
CA LEU A 11 59.62 -6.81 -60.72
C LEU A 11 60.96 -6.46 -61.40
N LYS A 12 61.21 -5.17 -61.60
CA LYS A 12 62.42 -4.63 -62.22
C LYS A 12 63.12 -3.63 -61.28
N ASP A 13 64.43 -3.47 -61.42
CA ASP A 13 65.21 -2.42 -60.74
C ASP A 13 65.04 -1.05 -61.41
N LYS A 14 65.71 -0.02 -60.88
CA LYS A 14 65.60 1.37 -61.37
C LYS A 14 66.10 1.54 -62.81
N ASP A 15 66.96 0.63 -63.27
CA ASP A 15 67.56 0.64 -64.61
C ASP A 15 66.79 -0.27 -65.60
N GLY A 16 65.71 -0.91 -65.14
CA GLY A 16 64.80 -1.70 -65.96
C GLY A 16 65.14 -3.20 -66.07
N ASN A 17 66.13 -3.69 -65.33
CA ASN A 17 66.51 -5.10 -65.30
C ASN A 17 65.62 -5.92 -64.36
N PHE A 18 65.32 -7.18 -64.71
CA PHE A 18 64.49 -8.05 -63.89
C PHE A 18 65.17 -8.44 -62.57
N LEU A 19 64.43 -8.36 -61.47
CA LEU A 19 64.89 -8.80 -60.15
C LEU A 19 64.69 -10.30 -60.00
N TYR A 20 65.70 -11.01 -59.49
CA TYR A 20 65.65 -12.46 -59.27
C TYR A 20 65.58 -12.81 -57.77
N ASN A 21 65.00 -13.96 -57.44
CA ASN A 21 65.00 -14.52 -56.09
C ASN A 21 66.28 -15.34 -55.82
N LYS A 22 66.48 -15.80 -54.58
CA LYS A 22 67.65 -16.60 -54.18
C LYS A 22 67.81 -17.94 -54.93
N LYS A 23 66.79 -18.36 -55.68
CA LYS A 23 66.77 -19.58 -56.52
C LYS A 23 66.84 -19.26 -58.02
N GLY A 24 67.23 -18.04 -58.39
CA GLY A 24 67.41 -17.62 -59.79
C GLY A 24 66.12 -17.45 -60.61
N LYS A 25 64.93 -17.42 -59.98
CA LYS A 25 63.66 -17.15 -60.68
C LYS A 25 63.29 -15.66 -60.58
N ILE A 26 62.73 -15.08 -61.64
CA ILE A 26 62.29 -13.67 -61.64
C ILE A 26 61.26 -13.46 -60.53
N LYS A 27 61.47 -12.45 -59.70
CA LYS A 27 60.52 -12.02 -58.67
C LYS A 27 59.29 -11.44 -59.36
N THR A 28 58.13 -11.94 -58.96
CA THR A 28 56.85 -11.46 -59.47
C THR A 28 55.97 -11.01 -58.33
N ARG A 29 55.16 -9.99 -58.59
CA ARG A 29 54.07 -9.58 -57.70
C ARG A 29 52.74 -9.81 -58.42
N LYS A 30 51.74 -10.26 -57.68
CA LYS A 30 50.34 -10.29 -58.14
C LYS A 30 49.79 -8.87 -58.02
N VAL A 31 49.25 -8.34 -59.11
CA VAL A 31 48.58 -7.04 -59.13
C VAL A 31 47.10 -7.28 -59.42
N ASP A 32 46.25 -6.84 -58.51
CA ASP A 32 44.80 -6.96 -58.63
C ASP A 32 44.28 -5.79 -59.48
N LEU A 33 43.71 -6.11 -60.64
CA LEU A 33 43.32 -5.09 -61.63
C LEU A 33 41.96 -4.46 -61.35
N VAL A 34 41.08 -5.22 -60.70
CA VAL A 34 39.69 -4.84 -60.42
C VAL A 34 39.48 -4.36 -58.98
N GLY A 35 40.53 -4.38 -58.14
CA GLY A 35 40.49 -3.82 -56.79
C GLY A 35 39.60 -4.57 -55.78
N TRP A 36 39.12 -5.78 -56.09
CA TRP A 36 38.25 -6.57 -55.20
C TRP A 36 38.91 -6.95 -53.86
N ASP A 37 40.24 -6.98 -53.81
CA ASP A 37 41.01 -7.27 -52.61
C ASP A 37 41.28 -6.00 -51.75
N LYS A 38 40.67 -4.84 -52.09
CA LYS A 38 40.75 -3.61 -51.28
C LYS A 38 39.90 -3.75 -50.02
N SER A 39 40.50 -3.51 -48.85
CA SER A 39 39.81 -3.58 -47.56
C SER A 39 38.64 -2.59 -47.42
N GLU A 40 38.70 -1.45 -48.11
CA GLU A 40 37.66 -0.41 -48.10
C GLU A 40 36.33 -0.90 -48.72
N LEU A 41 36.37 -1.82 -49.69
CA LEU A 41 35.18 -2.36 -50.35
C LEU A 41 34.44 -3.40 -49.51
N ILE A 42 35.10 -3.97 -48.48
CA ILE A 42 34.51 -5.04 -47.66
C ILE A 42 33.31 -4.52 -46.87
N GLU A 43 33.41 -3.32 -46.30
CA GLU A 43 32.31 -2.74 -45.52
C GLU A 43 31.13 -2.36 -46.41
N GLU A 44 31.38 -1.78 -47.59
CA GLU A 44 30.33 -1.52 -48.59
C GLU A 44 29.60 -2.80 -48.99
N TRP A 45 30.33 -3.89 -49.24
CA TRP A 45 29.72 -5.17 -49.60
C TRP A 45 28.93 -5.80 -48.46
N ARG A 46 29.43 -5.73 -47.22
CA ARG A 46 28.71 -6.21 -46.04
C ARG A 46 27.42 -5.42 -45.82
N GLN A 47 27.48 -4.10 -46.00
CA GLN A 47 26.32 -3.23 -45.93
C GLN A 47 25.28 -3.57 -47.01
N GLU A 48 25.70 -3.66 -48.28
CA GLU A 48 24.80 -4.01 -49.38
C GLU A 48 24.18 -5.38 -49.20
N TRP A 49 24.96 -6.37 -48.75
CA TRP A 49 24.43 -7.69 -48.43
C TRP A 49 23.40 -7.65 -47.31
N ALA A 50 23.67 -6.95 -46.21
CA ALA A 50 22.72 -6.81 -45.09
C ALA A 50 21.42 -6.12 -45.55
N ASN A 51 21.51 -5.08 -46.39
CA ASN A 51 20.36 -4.39 -46.97
C ASN A 51 19.50 -5.33 -47.81
N HIS A 52 20.13 -6.10 -48.72
CA HIS A 52 19.45 -7.07 -49.55
C HIS A 52 18.77 -8.18 -48.73
N ALA A 53 19.46 -8.72 -47.73
CA ALA A 53 18.91 -9.75 -46.85
C ALA A 53 17.71 -9.23 -46.05
N ASN A 54 17.82 -8.04 -45.45
CA ASN A 54 16.74 -7.42 -44.68
C ASN A 54 15.50 -7.13 -45.53
N LYS A 55 15.67 -6.74 -46.80
CA LYS A 55 14.56 -6.54 -47.73
C LYS A 55 13.77 -7.83 -47.99
N MET A 56 14.45 -8.97 -48.00
CA MET A 56 13.78 -10.27 -48.14
C MET A 56 13.11 -10.69 -46.83
N LEU A 57 13.77 -10.48 -45.67
CA LEU A 57 13.16 -10.74 -44.36
C LEU A 57 11.86 -9.95 -44.16
N GLU A 58 11.84 -8.68 -44.56
CA GLU A 58 10.64 -7.84 -44.50
C GLU A 58 9.51 -8.34 -45.40
N ARG A 59 9.82 -8.79 -46.63
CA ARG A 59 8.83 -9.37 -47.55
C ARG A 59 8.18 -10.63 -46.99
N GLU A 60 8.94 -11.43 -46.25
CA GLU A 60 8.46 -12.65 -45.58
C GLU A 60 7.80 -12.37 -44.23
N GLY A 61 7.70 -11.10 -43.80
CA GLY A 61 7.07 -10.72 -42.53
C GLY A 61 7.91 -11.06 -41.28
N VAL A 62 9.21 -11.29 -41.44
CA VAL A 62 10.14 -11.54 -40.34
C VAL A 62 10.57 -10.20 -39.73
N ASN A 63 10.50 -10.05 -38.41
CA ASN A 63 10.79 -8.79 -37.72
C ASN A 63 12.29 -8.57 -37.46
N GLU A 64 13.07 -9.64 -37.44
CA GLU A 64 14.50 -9.62 -37.23
C GLU A 64 15.23 -8.89 -38.37
N ARG A 65 16.31 -8.20 -38.02
CA ARG A 65 17.17 -7.48 -38.97
C ARG A 65 18.62 -7.80 -38.73
N ILE A 66 19.37 -7.91 -39.81
CA ILE A 66 20.80 -8.16 -39.85
C ILE A 66 21.50 -6.80 -39.91
N ASP A 67 22.48 -6.58 -39.03
CA ASP A 67 23.35 -5.39 -39.03
C ASP A 67 24.78 -5.86 -39.32
N HIS A 68 25.45 -5.19 -40.27
CA HIS A 68 26.81 -5.53 -40.67
C HIS A 68 27.86 -5.03 -39.67
N ARG A 69 27.50 -4.05 -38.83
CA ARG A 69 28.38 -3.45 -37.83
C ARG A 69 28.62 -4.39 -36.65
N SER A 70 29.81 -4.28 -36.07
CA SER A 70 30.17 -4.96 -34.83
C SER A 70 29.28 -4.54 -33.64
N HIS A 71 29.29 -5.31 -32.55
CA HIS A 71 28.58 -4.93 -31.33
C HIS A 71 29.05 -3.57 -30.79
N GLU A 72 30.35 -3.28 -30.86
CA GLU A 72 30.93 -2.00 -30.44
C GLU A 72 30.43 -0.82 -31.27
N GLU A 73 30.45 -0.94 -32.61
CA GLU A 73 29.95 0.11 -33.53
C GLU A 73 28.45 0.35 -33.40
N ARG A 74 27.70 -0.65 -32.89
CA ARG A 74 26.27 -0.53 -32.57
C ARG A 74 26.01 0.00 -31.16
N GLY A 75 27.06 0.19 -30.35
CA GLY A 75 26.94 0.58 -28.94
C GLY A 75 26.31 -0.50 -28.05
N LEU A 76 26.41 -1.77 -28.43
CA LEU A 76 25.91 -2.88 -27.64
C LEU A 76 26.94 -3.29 -26.57
N GLU A 77 26.49 -3.43 -25.33
CA GLU A 77 27.33 -3.91 -24.21
C GLU A 77 27.64 -5.42 -24.28
N PHE A 78 27.08 -6.13 -25.28
CA PHE A 78 27.21 -7.57 -25.49
C PHE A 78 28.58 -7.95 -26.07
N GLN A 79 29.15 -9.04 -25.57
CA GLN A 79 30.36 -9.65 -26.13
C GLN A 79 30.00 -10.65 -27.24
N PRO A 80 30.72 -10.63 -28.38
CA PRO A 80 30.50 -11.58 -29.45
C PRO A 80 31.05 -12.97 -29.09
N THR A 81 30.38 -14.02 -29.54
CA THR A 81 30.88 -15.39 -29.41
C THR A 81 31.92 -15.71 -30.48
N GLN A 82 32.82 -16.66 -30.20
CA GLN A 82 33.78 -17.18 -31.16
C GLN A 82 33.22 -18.39 -31.90
N HIS A 83 33.51 -18.48 -33.20
CA HIS A 83 33.13 -19.65 -33.98
C HIS A 83 33.85 -20.91 -33.51
N VAL A 84 33.08 -21.90 -33.08
CA VAL A 84 33.56 -23.24 -32.72
C VAL A 84 33.64 -24.09 -33.97
N GLY A 85 34.87 -24.38 -34.42
CA GLY A 85 35.09 -25.20 -35.61
C GLY A 85 34.65 -26.66 -35.42
N TYR A 86 34.47 -27.39 -36.52
CA TYR A 86 33.88 -28.74 -36.50
C TYR A 86 34.56 -29.73 -35.54
N LYS A 87 35.90 -29.72 -35.44
CA LYS A 87 36.65 -30.60 -34.52
C LYS A 87 36.35 -30.29 -33.05
N ALA A 88 36.39 -29.01 -32.68
CA ALA A 88 36.09 -28.58 -31.31
C ALA A 88 34.63 -28.87 -30.94
N ASN A 89 33.70 -28.71 -31.90
CA ASN A 89 32.30 -29.05 -31.69
C ASN A 89 32.08 -30.57 -31.49
N ALA A 90 32.81 -31.42 -32.20
CA ALA A 90 32.76 -32.87 -32.00
C ALA A 90 33.25 -33.27 -30.59
N MET A 91 34.35 -32.67 -30.13
CA MET A 91 34.88 -32.88 -28.77
C MET A 91 33.88 -32.41 -27.69
N GLU A 92 33.24 -31.25 -27.86
CA GLU A 92 32.22 -30.76 -26.92
C GLU A 92 30.99 -31.66 -26.85
N LYS A 93 30.58 -32.27 -27.99
CA LYS A 93 29.47 -33.26 -28.02
C LYS A 93 29.79 -34.53 -27.25
N GLU A 94 31.07 -34.91 -27.19
CA GLU A 94 31.56 -36.03 -26.38
C GLU A 94 31.79 -35.64 -24.91
N GLY A 95 31.48 -34.39 -24.52
CA GLY A 95 31.62 -33.87 -23.16
C GLY A 95 33.02 -33.32 -22.83
N ILE A 96 33.92 -33.23 -23.81
CA ILE A 96 35.28 -32.69 -23.63
C ILE A 96 35.24 -31.17 -23.83
N GLN A 97 35.59 -30.43 -22.77
CA GLN A 97 35.64 -28.97 -22.82
C GLN A 97 36.82 -28.48 -23.67
N THR A 98 36.56 -27.49 -24.53
CA THR A 98 37.52 -26.83 -25.40
C THR A 98 37.66 -25.36 -24.98
N GLU A 99 38.82 -24.73 -25.27
CA GLU A 99 39.03 -23.32 -24.92
C GLU A 99 37.98 -22.38 -25.53
N ARG A 100 37.61 -22.60 -26.81
CA ARG A 100 36.58 -21.80 -27.49
C ARG A 100 35.18 -22.06 -26.93
N GLY A 101 34.88 -23.29 -26.50
CA GLY A 101 33.64 -23.61 -25.81
C GLY A 101 33.56 -22.95 -24.44
N ASN A 102 34.66 -22.94 -23.68
CA ASN A 102 34.77 -22.23 -22.40
C ASN A 102 34.59 -20.72 -22.57
N TYR A 103 35.29 -20.11 -23.53
CA TYR A 103 35.11 -18.69 -23.86
C TYR A 103 33.64 -18.36 -24.20
N ASN A 104 32.98 -19.17 -25.03
CA ASN A 104 31.57 -18.93 -25.36
C ASN A 104 30.63 -19.13 -24.17
N ARG A 105 30.93 -20.05 -23.24
CA ARG A 105 30.20 -20.21 -21.98
C ARG A 105 30.34 -18.95 -21.12
N GLU A 106 31.55 -18.40 -20.99
CA GLU A 106 31.83 -17.15 -20.28
C GLU A 106 31.13 -15.95 -20.93
N VAL A 107 31.24 -15.80 -22.25
CA VAL A 107 30.54 -14.75 -23.01
C VAL A 107 29.03 -14.86 -22.84
N LYS A 108 28.46 -16.07 -22.85
CA LYS A 108 27.04 -16.27 -22.61
C LYS A 108 26.63 -15.84 -21.20
N ALA A 109 27.43 -16.16 -20.18
CA ALA A 109 27.17 -15.73 -18.80
C ALA A 109 27.29 -14.21 -18.64
N TYR A 110 28.28 -13.58 -19.27
CA TYR A 110 28.44 -12.13 -19.32
C TYR A 110 27.25 -11.46 -20.02
N ASN A 111 26.87 -11.95 -21.21
CA ASN A 111 25.73 -11.43 -21.97
C ASN A 111 24.41 -11.58 -21.20
N GLN A 112 24.23 -12.65 -20.43
CA GLN A 112 23.07 -12.79 -19.54
C GLN A 112 23.07 -11.69 -18.46
N THR A 113 24.23 -11.41 -17.87
CA THR A 113 24.37 -10.33 -16.87
C THR A 113 24.04 -8.96 -17.48
N VAL A 114 24.42 -8.73 -18.74
CA VAL A 114 24.06 -7.50 -19.48
C VAL A 114 22.53 -7.39 -19.65
N VAL A 115 21.84 -8.48 -20.01
CA VAL A 115 20.37 -8.50 -20.11
C VAL A 115 19.72 -8.18 -18.76
N ASP A 116 20.17 -8.84 -17.69
CA ASP A 116 19.63 -8.63 -16.35
C ASP A 116 19.86 -7.18 -15.88
N LEU A 117 21.03 -6.62 -16.17
CA LEU A 117 21.38 -5.23 -15.87
C LEU A 117 20.53 -4.23 -16.68
N GLN A 118 20.22 -4.53 -17.94
CA GLN A 118 19.33 -3.71 -18.76
C GLN A 118 17.91 -3.70 -18.19
N ALA A 119 17.38 -4.87 -17.82
CA ALA A 119 16.07 -4.99 -17.17
C ALA A 119 16.02 -4.18 -15.86
N TYR A 120 17.06 -4.27 -15.03
CA TYR A 120 17.17 -3.48 -13.80
C TYR A 120 17.22 -1.96 -14.08
N ARG A 121 17.98 -1.52 -15.10
CA ARG A 121 18.04 -0.09 -15.49
C ARG A 121 16.68 0.40 -15.98
N GLU A 122 15.92 -0.42 -16.71
CA GLU A 122 14.56 -0.11 -17.15
C GLU A 122 13.60 0.03 -15.97
N GLU A 123 13.60 -0.94 -15.05
CA GLU A 123 12.81 -0.88 -13.82
C GLU A 123 13.15 0.38 -13.01
N LYS A 124 14.44 0.66 -12.82
CA LYS A 124 14.90 1.86 -12.12
C LYS A 124 14.41 3.14 -12.79
N ARG A 125 14.50 3.24 -14.13
CA ARG A 125 14.00 4.40 -14.89
C ARG A 125 12.49 4.56 -14.74
N GLN A 126 11.73 3.48 -14.77
CA GLN A 126 10.28 3.52 -14.56
C GLN A 126 9.95 4.03 -13.15
N LEU A 127 10.64 3.53 -12.12
CA LEU A 127 10.47 4.01 -10.74
C LEU A 127 10.84 5.48 -10.57
N GLU A 128 11.92 5.94 -11.21
CA GLU A 128 12.32 7.35 -11.20
C GLU A 128 11.28 8.23 -11.90
N GLN A 129 10.72 7.78 -13.03
CA GLN A 129 9.64 8.47 -13.74
C GLN A 129 8.35 8.53 -12.92
N GLU A 130 7.95 7.42 -12.29
CA GLU A 130 6.78 7.39 -11.41
C GLU A 130 6.96 8.40 -10.29
N LYS A 131 8.11 8.37 -9.57
CA LYS A 131 8.43 9.33 -8.52
C LYS A 131 8.39 10.77 -9.02
N ALA A 132 9.00 11.06 -10.18
CA ALA A 132 8.99 12.40 -10.75
C ALA A 132 7.56 12.89 -11.06
N GLN A 133 6.69 12.02 -11.57
CA GLN A 133 5.27 12.33 -11.75
C GLN A 133 4.57 12.56 -10.41
N GLU A 134 4.82 11.72 -9.39
CA GLU A 134 4.24 11.93 -8.05
C GLU A 134 4.65 13.28 -7.47
N GLU A 135 5.92 13.68 -7.63
CA GLU A 135 6.45 14.97 -7.18
C GLU A 135 5.94 16.16 -7.98
N GLN A 136 5.67 15.98 -9.27
CA GLN A 136 5.12 17.02 -10.14
C GLN A 136 3.71 17.45 -9.70
N PHE A 137 2.89 16.49 -9.25
CA PHE A 137 1.48 16.73 -8.93
C PHE A 137 1.16 16.73 -7.43
N SER A 138 2.14 16.49 -6.55
CA SER A 138 1.93 16.45 -5.10
C SER A 138 2.81 17.45 -4.35
N THR A 139 2.22 18.16 -3.42
CA THR A 139 2.97 19.06 -2.51
C THR A 139 3.76 18.25 -1.47
N ALA A 140 4.76 18.87 -0.83
CA ALA A 140 5.52 18.24 0.25
C ALA A 140 4.63 17.84 1.46
N ALA A 141 3.62 18.65 1.76
CA ALA A 141 2.65 18.37 2.83
C ALA A 141 1.79 17.14 2.50
N GLU A 142 1.27 17.05 1.26
CA GLU A 142 0.48 15.91 0.79
C GLU A 142 1.31 14.62 0.79
N ARG A 143 2.58 14.66 0.36
CA ARG A 143 3.50 13.52 0.44
C ARG A 143 3.69 13.04 1.89
N THR A 144 3.80 13.98 2.84
CA THR A 144 3.90 13.65 4.27
C THR A 144 2.61 13.01 4.81
N GLN A 145 1.44 13.47 4.33
CA GLN A 145 0.15 12.88 4.70
C GLN A 145 0.01 11.45 4.15
N LEU A 146 0.41 11.21 2.90
CA LEU A 146 0.42 9.88 2.29
C LEU A 146 1.38 8.93 3.03
N ALA A 147 2.61 9.36 3.32
CA ALA A 147 3.57 8.58 4.10
C ALA A 147 3.08 8.27 5.52
N SER A 148 2.31 9.18 6.13
CA SER A 148 1.68 8.94 7.43
C SER A 148 0.57 7.89 7.35
N ALA A 149 -0.24 7.91 6.29
CA ALA A 149 -1.29 6.92 6.06
C ALA A 149 -0.74 5.52 5.74
N GLU A 150 0.38 5.44 5.02
CA GLU A 150 1.05 4.17 4.70
C GLU A 150 1.38 3.35 5.96
N LYS A 151 1.75 4.01 7.06
CA LYS A 151 2.01 3.34 8.35
C LYS A 151 0.78 2.60 8.89
N PHE A 152 -0.42 3.12 8.65
CA PHE A 152 -1.68 2.51 9.08
C PHE A 152 -2.18 1.45 8.09
N LEU A 153 -1.96 1.68 6.79
CA LEU A 153 -2.40 0.79 5.72
C LEU A 153 -1.47 -0.42 5.51
N LYS A 154 -0.18 -0.29 5.85
CA LYS A 154 0.91 -1.25 5.53
C LYS A 154 1.02 -1.54 4.02
N ALA A 155 0.61 -0.59 3.20
CA ALA A 155 0.60 -0.65 1.75
C ALA A 155 0.54 0.78 1.20
N LYS A 156 0.90 0.95 -0.08
CA LYS A 156 0.79 2.23 -0.79
C LYS A 156 -0.65 2.79 -0.62
N PRO A 157 -0.81 4.05 -0.19
CA PRO A 157 -2.14 4.64 -0.04
C PRO A 157 -2.85 4.74 -1.40
N THR A 158 -3.99 4.06 -1.50
CA THR A 158 -4.92 4.17 -2.63
C THR A 158 -6.30 4.53 -2.11
N PHE A 159 -7.17 5.06 -2.99
CA PHE A 159 -8.56 5.33 -2.64
C PHE A 159 -9.26 4.11 -2.02
N GLU A 160 -9.08 2.93 -2.62
CA GLU A 160 -9.67 1.68 -2.15
C GLU A 160 -9.13 1.27 -0.77
N ALA A 161 -7.80 1.30 -0.59
CA ALA A 161 -7.17 0.93 0.67
C ALA A 161 -7.62 1.86 1.81
N ILE A 162 -7.68 3.18 1.55
CA ILE A 162 -8.14 4.18 2.51
C ILE A 162 -9.62 3.97 2.84
N ASP A 163 -10.50 3.85 1.85
CA ASP A 163 -11.94 3.69 2.07
C ASP A 163 -12.25 2.38 2.82
N LYS A 164 -11.56 1.29 2.47
CA LYS A 164 -11.66 0.02 3.20
C LYS A 164 -11.27 0.19 4.67
N ARG A 165 -10.16 0.87 4.94
CA ARG A 165 -9.68 1.09 6.31
C ARG A 165 -10.62 2.01 7.10
N LEU A 166 -11.12 3.08 6.51
CA LEU A 166 -12.10 3.97 7.12
C LEU A 166 -13.38 3.21 7.54
N ARG A 167 -13.88 2.30 6.69
CA ARG A 167 -15.02 1.43 7.05
C ARG A 167 -14.72 0.52 8.25
N GLN A 168 -13.52 -0.05 8.33
CA GLN A 168 -13.10 -0.83 9.49
C GLN A 168 -13.07 0.01 10.77
N LEU A 169 -12.57 1.25 10.69
CA LEU A 169 -12.53 2.16 11.84
C LEU A 169 -13.92 2.51 12.37
N ILE A 170 -14.93 2.64 11.50
CA ILE A 170 -16.33 2.84 11.93
C ILE A 170 -16.80 1.65 12.77
N GLY A 171 -16.49 0.42 12.34
CA GLY A 171 -16.81 -0.79 13.10
C GLY A 171 -16.13 -0.82 14.47
N PHE A 172 -14.86 -0.42 14.54
CA PHE A 172 -14.14 -0.32 15.82
C PHE A 172 -14.67 0.80 16.71
N GLU A 173 -15.03 1.96 16.16
CA GLU A 173 -15.62 3.06 16.92
C GLU A 173 -16.96 2.63 17.54
N ASN A 174 -17.83 1.99 16.76
CA ASN A 174 -19.10 1.48 17.27
C ASN A 174 -18.92 0.47 18.41
N LYS A 175 -17.90 -0.39 18.33
CA LYS A 175 -17.57 -1.33 19.40
C LYS A 175 -17.12 -0.59 20.67
N VAL A 176 -16.17 0.34 20.53
CA VAL A 176 -15.64 1.10 21.65
C VAL A 176 -16.72 1.96 22.31
N GLU A 177 -17.64 2.53 21.52
CA GLU A 177 -18.77 3.29 22.03
C GLU A 177 -19.76 2.40 22.80
N ARG A 178 -20.08 1.20 22.29
CA ARG A 178 -20.91 0.22 23.03
C ARG A 178 -20.27 -0.18 24.36
N ASP A 179 -18.97 -0.45 24.35
CA ASP A 179 -18.23 -0.81 25.58
C ASP A 179 -18.27 0.35 26.61
N TYR A 180 -18.16 1.60 26.14
CA TYR A 180 -18.28 2.79 26.98
C TYR A 180 -19.69 2.94 27.57
N GLN A 181 -20.72 2.81 26.73
CA GLN A 181 -22.12 2.89 27.15
C GLN A 181 -22.47 1.80 28.18
N ALA A 182 -21.96 0.58 28.00
CA ALA A 182 -22.15 -0.50 28.97
C ALA A 182 -21.52 -0.18 30.34
N LEU A 183 -20.34 0.46 30.35
CA LEU A 183 -19.69 0.91 31.59
C LEU A 183 -20.49 2.04 32.26
N GLU A 184 -20.99 2.99 31.47
CA GLU A 184 -21.80 4.10 31.99
C GLU A 184 -23.13 3.61 32.57
N GLN A 185 -23.81 2.69 31.88
CA GLN A 185 -25.02 2.06 32.39
C GLN A 185 -24.74 1.33 33.71
N LYS A 186 -23.62 0.59 33.78
CA LYS A 186 -23.24 -0.10 35.01
C LYS A 186 -22.94 0.86 36.17
N ASP A 187 -22.34 2.01 35.88
CA ASP A 187 -22.12 3.06 36.88
C ASP A 187 -23.44 3.62 37.42
N GLN A 188 -24.41 3.84 36.54
CA GLN A 188 -25.75 4.32 36.91
C GLN A 188 -26.48 3.27 37.77
N ASP A 189 -26.46 2.01 37.35
CA ASP A 189 -27.06 0.92 38.12
C ASP A 189 -26.44 0.82 39.52
N PHE A 190 -25.11 0.89 39.63
CA PHE A 190 -24.43 0.79 40.92
C PHE A 190 -24.74 1.97 41.83
N LYS A 191 -24.97 3.16 41.26
CA LYS A 191 -25.43 4.34 41.99
C LYS A 191 -26.83 4.13 42.55
N GLU A 192 -27.77 3.63 41.75
CA GLU A 192 -29.14 3.35 42.21
C GLU A 192 -29.19 2.21 43.24
N ILE A 193 -28.38 1.15 43.06
CA ILE A 193 -28.27 0.08 44.06
C ILE A 193 -27.77 0.62 45.39
N LYS A 194 -26.70 1.44 45.39
CA LYS A 194 -26.18 2.07 46.62
C LYS A 194 -27.24 2.92 47.31
N LYS A 195 -28.00 3.70 46.54
CA LYS A 195 -29.11 4.51 47.05
C LYS A 195 -30.17 3.65 47.74
N HIS A 196 -30.67 2.60 47.08
CA HIS A 196 -31.68 1.72 47.68
C HIS A 196 -31.17 0.96 48.90
N LEU A 197 -29.93 0.44 48.87
CA LEU A 197 -29.32 -0.21 50.02
C LEU A 197 -29.13 0.75 51.20
N PHE A 198 -28.83 2.02 50.94
CA PHE A 198 -28.75 3.06 51.96
C PHE A 198 -30.13 3.32 52.60
N GLU A 199 -31.17 3.50 51.79
CA GLU A 199 -32.55 3.73 52.29
C GLU A 199 -33.08 2.55 53.11
N ILE A 200 -32.77 1.31 52.69
CA ILE A 200 -33.08 0.10 53.45
C ILE A 200 -32.36 0.12 54.79
N SER A 201 -31.05 0.38 54.80
CA SER A 201 -30.25 0.44 56.03
C SER A 201 -30.78 1.52 56.99
N SER A 202 -31.12 2.70 56.45
CA SER A 202 -31.69 3.81 57.20
C SER A 202 -33.06 3.45 57.82
N SER A 203 -33.95 2.86 57.02
CA SER A 203 -35.27 2.42 57.50
C SER A 203 -35.18 1.28 58.52
N GLN A 204 -34.24 0.34 58.34
CA GLN A 204 -33.97 -0.73 59.31
C GLN A 204 -33.49 -0.16 60.65
N ASN A 205 -32.62 0.85 60.64
CA ASN A 205 -32.20 1.55 61.85
C ASN A 205 -33.39 2.25 62.53
N ARG A 206 -34.26 2.92 61.77
CA ARG A 206 -35.49 3.54 62.32
C ARG A 206 -36.45 2.52 62.93
N ILE A 207 -36.59 1.35 62.31
CA ILE A 207 -37.38 0.25 62.88
C ILE A 207 -36.77 -0.18 64.22
N LYS A 208 -35.45 -0.37 64.27
CA LYS A 208 -34.73 -0.76 65.49
C LYS A 208 -34.90 0.28 66.61
N GLU A 209 -34.67 1.56 66.32
CA GLU A 209 -34.84 2.67 67.28
C GLU A 209 -36.27 2.72 67.84
N ASN A 210 -37.29 2.54 66.99
CA ASN A 210 -38.68 2.56 67.44
C ASN A 210 -39.06 1.25 68.18
N GLN A 211 -38.43 0.13 67.87
CA GLN A 211 -38.61 -1.11 68.63
C GLN A 211 -38.01 -0.98 70.04
N GLU A 212 -36.81 -0.41 70.16
CA GLU A 212 -36.19 -0.11 71.45
C GLU A 212 -37.05 0.85 72.29
N LYS A 213 -37.68 1.85 71.65
CA LYS A 213 -38.67 2.71 72.33
C LYS A 213 -39.87 1.91 72.83
N LEU A 214 -40.42 1.01 72.03
CA LEU A 214 -41.53 0.14 72.46
C LEU A 214 -41.14 -0.71 73.68
N ASP A 215 -39.94 -1.28 73.65
CA ASP A 215 -39.44 -2.15 74.71
C ASP A 215 -39.15 -1.35 76.01
N SER A 216 -38.73 -0.08 75.87
CA SER A 216 -38.47 0.83 76.99
C SER A 216 -39.75 1.34 77.69
N VAL A 217 -40.88 1.40 76.99
CA VAL A 217 -42.18 1.78 77.57
C VAL A 217 -42.68 0.58 78.39
N GLY A 218 -42.31 0.56 79.67
CA GLY A 218 -42.63 -0.55 80.58
C GLY A 218 -44.14 -0.78 80.76
N ARG A 219 -44.52 -1.96 81.31
CA ARG A 219 -45.94 -2.40 81.46
C ARG A 219 -46.86 -1.36 82.13
N LEU A 220 -46.36 -0.65 83.15
CA LEU A 220 -47.14 0.37 83.88
C LEU A 220 -47.21 1.70 83.13
N GLU A 221 -46.12 2.15 82.51
CA GLU A 221 -46.04 3.40 81.75
C GLU A 221 -46.87 3.33 80.47
N GLY A 222 -46.93 2.16 79.83
CA GLY A 222 -47.75 1.87 78.65
C GLY A 222 -49.26 1.91 78.90
N LEU A 223 -49.73 1.90 80.16
CA LEU A 223 -51.15 2.03 80.52
C LEU A 223 -51.60 3.50 80.61
N THR A 224 -50.66 4.44 80.74
CA THR A 224 -50.94 5.88 80.77
C THR A 224 -51.36 6.40 79.38
N LYS A 225 -52.11 7.51 79.32
CA LYS A 225 -52.45 8.17 78.03
C LYS A 225 -51.19 8.45 77.21
N ARG A 226 -50.12 8.92 77.86
CA ARG A 226 -48.84 9.25 77.22
C ARG A 226 -48.15 8.00 76.66
N GLY A 227 -48.06 6.92 77.43
CA GLY A 227 -47.48 5.64 76.99
C GLY A 227 -48.24 5.01 75.83
N LYS A 228 -49.59 5.06 75.84
CA LYS A 228 -50.42 4.60 74.71
C LYS A 228 -50.16 5.39 73.43
N THR A 229 -50.00 6.71 73.52
CA THR A 229 -49.68 7.56 72.35
C THR A 229 -48.29 7.24 71.79
N ILE A 230 -47.28 7.11 72.66
CA ILE A 230 -45.92 6.74 72.26
C ILE A 230 -45.91 5.38 71.57
N LYS A 231 -46.60 4.39 72.14
CA LYS A 231 -46.74 3.04 71.58
C LYS A 231 -47.35 3.08 70.18
N LYS A 232 -48.51 3.72 70.02
CA LYS A 232 -49.20 3.86 68.72
C LYS A 232 -48.34 4.56 67.68
N SER A 233 -47.61 5.61 68.09
CA SER A 233 -46.69 6.33 67.20
C SER A 233 -45.54 5.46 66.74
N ALA A 234 -44.88 4.74 67.67
CA ALA A 234 -43.76 3.87 67.36
C ALA A 234 -44.18 2.70 66.47
N GLU A 235 -45.33 2.06 66.75
CA GLU A 235 -45.92 1.02 65.90
C GLU A 235 -46.19 1.53 64.47
N SER A 236 -46.73 2.74 64.33
CA SER A 236 -47.02 3.34 63.02
C SER A 236 -45.75 3.64 62.23
N GLU A 237 -44.71 4.18 62.88
CA GLU A 237 -43.39 4.41 62.25
C GLU A 237 -42.71 3.10 61.83
N ILE A 238 -42.80 2.05 62.66
CA ILE A 238 -42.28 0.73 62.31
C ILE A 238 -42.99 0.18 61.07
N GLN A 239 -44.33 0.25 61.02
CA GLN A 239 -45.09 -0.20 59.85
C GLN A 239 -44.71 0.57 58.59
N ARG A 240 -44.59 1.90 58.68
CA ARG A 240 -44.17 2.77 57.58
C ARG A 240 -42.78 2.39 57.06
N HIS A 241 -41.81 2.25 57.94
CA HIS A 241 -40.46 1.88 57.53
C HIS A 241 -40.35 0.44 57.03
N LYS A 242 -41.17 -0.51 57.53
CA LYS A 242 -41.26 -1.85 56.96
C LYS A 242 -41.76 -1.81 55.50
N ALA A 243 -42.77 -0.99 55.22
CA ALA A 243 -43.26 -0.80 53.85
C ALA A 243 -42.18 -0.18 52.93
N LEU A 244 -41.44 0.82 53.41
CA LEU A 244 -40.31 1.41 52.66
C LEU A 244 -39.21 0.40 52.37
N VAL A 245 -38.86 -0.45 53.34
CA VAL A 245 -37.89 -1.54 53.13
C VAL A 245 -38.38 -2.47 52.02
N GLN A 246 -39.63 -2.93 52.07
CA GLN A 246 -40.19 -3.79 51.02
C GLN A 246 -40.20 -3.12 49.65
N GLU A 247 -40.51 -1.83 49.58
CA GLU A 247 -40.52 -1.07 48.33
C GLU A 247 -39.11 -1.00 47.69
N HIS A 248 -38.10 -0.69 48.51
CA HIS A 248 -36.71 -0.61 48.04
C HIS A 248 -36.13 -1.98 47.70
N GLU A 249 -36.49 -3.03 48.45
CA GLU A 249 -36.15 -4.42 48.11
C GLU A 249 -36.73 -4.79 46.74
N ARG A 250 -38.00 -4.48 46.46
CA ARG A 250 -38.63 -4.71 45.15
C ARG A 250 -37.92 -3.96 44.02
N LYS A 251 -37.47 -2.73 44.26
CA LYS A 251 -36.69 -1.95 43.29
C LYS A 251 -35.28 -2.52 43.06
N LEU A 252 -34.75 -3.29 44.01
CA LEU A 252 -33.45 -3.96 43.89
C LEU A 252 -33.50 -5.26 43.09
N GLU A 253 -34.63 -5.96 43.05
CA GLU A 253 -34.78 -7.25 42.34
C GLU A 253 -34.20 -7.29 40.91
N PRO A 254 -34.50 -6.35 39.99
CA PRO A 254 -33.91 -6.38 38.65
C PRO A 254 -32.38 -6.26 38.67
N TYR A 255 -31.83 -5.53 39.64
CA TYR A 255 -30.38 -5.40 39.81
C TYR A 255 -29.77 -6.65 40.44
N ARG A 256 -30.48 -7.31 41.35
CA ARG A 256 -30.05 -8.57 41.96
C ARG A 256 -29.93 -9.67 40.92
N GLU A 257 -30.91 -9.77 40.03
CA GLU A 257 -30.88 -10.70 38.90
C GLU A 257 -29.71 -10.37 37.95
N LYS A 258 -29.58 -9.10 37.57
CA LYS A 258 -28.54 -8.64 36.63
C LYS A 258 -27.11 -8.81 37.14
N TYR A 259 -26.87 -8.57 38.44
CA TYR A 259 -25.52 -8.51 39.01
C TYR A 259 -25.20 -9.65 39.99
N GLY A 260 -26.16 -10.48 40.35
CA GLY A 260 -25.96 -11.68 41.16
C GLY A 260 -25.59 -11.40 42.62
N PHE A 261 -26.37 -10.56 43.31
CA PHE A 261 -26.21 -10.32 44.75
C PHE A 261 -27.54 -10.47 45.50
N ARG A 262 -27.50 -10.91 46.75
CA ARG A 262 -28.65 -11.02 47.65
C ARG A 262 -28.54 -10.08 48.83
N SER A 263 -27.31 -9.80 49.27
CA SER A 263 -27.03 -9.01 50.47
C SER A 263 -26.17 -7.78 50.19
N LYS A 264 -26.22 -6.79 51.09
CA LYS A 264 -25.38 -5.59 51.03
C LYS A 264 -23.87 -5.91 51.04
N PRO A 265 -23.36 -6.84 51.86
CA PRO A 265 -21.94 -7.23 51.81
C PRO A 265 -21.54 -7.87 50.47
N GLU A 266 -22.39 -8.70 49.87
CA GLU A 266 -22.14 -9.28 48.55
C GLU A 266 -22.03 -8.19 47.48
N PHE A 267 -22.97 -7.24 47.44
CA PHE A 267 -22.90 -6.11 46.53
C PHE A 267 -21.65 -5.26 46.74
N LYS A 268 -21.25 -5.02 48.01
CA LYS A 268 -20.05 -4.26 48.33
C LYS A 268 -18.79 -4.90 47.72
N ALA A 269 -18.66 -6.22 47.82
CA ALA A 269 -17.54 -6.95 47.21
C ALA A 269 -17.54 -6.83 45.67
N ILE A 270 -18.72 -6.87 45.04
CA ILE A 270 -18.88 -6.67 43.60
C ILE A 270 -18.49 -5.23 43.19
N ASP A 271 -18.94 -4.23 43.93
CA ASP A 271 -18.61 -2.82 43.70
C ASP A 271 -17.11 -2.56 43.85
N GLU A 272 -16.48 -3.01 44.92
CA GLU A 272 -15.02 -2.86 45.13
C GLU A 272 -14.22 -3.48 43.97
N LYS A 273 -14.58 -4.71 43.56
CA LYS A 273 -13.96 -5.38 42.42
C LYS A 273 -14.14 -4.58 41.13
N TYR A 274 -15.31 -3.99 40.91
CA TYR A 274 -15.58 -3.16 39.74
C TYR A 274 -14.81 -1.84 39.78
N GLN A 275 -14.84 -1.10 40.90
CA GLN A 275 -14.13 0.17 41.06
C GLN A 275 -12.62 0.00 40.83
N SER A 276 -12.03 -1.10 41.28
CA SER A 276 -10.60 -1.39 41.08
C SER A 276 -10.19 -1.47 39.59
N LYS A 277 -11.12 -1.85 38.71
CA LYS A 277 -10.89 -1.99 37.26
C LYS A 277 -11.44 -0.82 36.45
N ARG A 278 -12.40 -0.08 37.00
CA ARG A 278 -13.16 0.96 36.30
C ARG A 278 -12.29 2.07 35.71
N THR A 279 -11.32 2.56 36.48
CA THR A 279 -10.40 3.61 36.02
C THR A 279 -9.61 3.15 34.80
N LYS A 280 -9.02 1.95 34.89
CA LYS A 280 -8.26 1.34 33.79
C LYS A 280 -9.13 1.11 32.54
N LEU A 281 -10.37 0.63 32.71
CA LEU A 281 -11.29 0.41 31.59
C LEU A 281 -11.68 1.71 30.88
N ARG A 282 -11.97 2.78 31.65
CA ARG A 282 -12.26 4.11 31.10
C ARG A 282 -11.07 4.70 30.35
N GLU A 283 -9.87 4.55 30.91
CA GLU A 283 -8.64 5.01 30.29
C GLU A 283 -8.35 4.25 28.98
N GLN A 284 -8.48 2.92 28.99
CA GLN A 284 -8.34 2.09 27.79
C GLN A 284 -9.31 2.52 26.70
N ASN A 285 -10.58 2.72 27.04
CA ASN A 285 -11.59 3.19 26.10
C ASN A 285 -11.23 4.57 25.52
N ARG A 286 -10.85 5.53 26.37
CA ARG A 286 -10.41 6.87 25.93
C ARG A 286 -9.22 6.80 24.97
N ASN A 287 -8.23 5.97 25.29
CA ASN A 287 -7.03 5.78 24.47
C ASN A 287 -7.39 5.16 23.10
N GLN A 288 -8.28 4.17 23.08
CA GLN A 288 -8.78 3.57 21.83
C GLN A 288 -9.51 4.59 20.96
N ARG A 289 -10.44 5.38 21.54
CA ARG A 289 -11.14 6.45 20.81
C ARG A 289 -10.16 7.48 20.25
N GLY A 290 -9.18 7.89 21.05
CA GLY A 290 -8.14 8.82 20.62
C GLY A 290 -7.27 8.26 19.48
N ALA A 291 -6.92 6.96 19.53
CA ALA A 291 -6.19 6.29 18.46
C ALA A 291 -7.02 6.23 17.15
N ILE A 292 -8.28 5.80 17.23
CA ILE A 292 -9.20 5.73 16.08
C ILE A 292 -9.37 7.12 15.45
N ARG A 293 -9.56 8.16 16.27
CA ARG A 293 -9.70 9.54 15.78
C ARG A 293 -8.46 10.03 15.04
N ARG A 294 -7.26 9.79 15.60
CA ARG A 294 -5.99 10.17 14.96
C ARG A 294 -5.80 9.43 13.64
N GLU A 295 -6.06 8.13 13.62
CA GLU A 295 -5.95 7.33 12.40
C GLU A 295 -6.93 7.80 11.32
N ARG A 296 -8.19 8.06 11.68
CA ARG A 296 -9.20 8.63 10.78
C ARG A 296 -8.76 9.96 10.17
N ASP A 297 -8.24 10.87 10.99
CA ASP A 297 -7.76 12.18 10.52
C ASP A 297 -6.62 12.04 9.51
N VAL A 298 -5.65 11.16 9.79
CA VAL A 298 -4.54 10.86 8.86
C VAL A 298 -5.07 10.29 7.54
N LEU A 299 -5.97 9.31 7.59
CA LEU A 299 -6.55 8.70 6.39
C LEU A 299 -7.39 9.69 5.56
N GLN A 300 -8.14 10.57 6.22
CA GLN A 300 -8.93 11.59 5.53
C GLN A 300 -8.04 12.62 4.83
N LYS A 301 -6.97 13.08 5.50
CA LYS A 301 -5.97 13.95 4.89
C LYS A 301 -5.27 13.29 3.70
N ALA A 302 -4.89 12.02 3.83
CA ALA A 302 -4.32 11.26 2.73
C ALA A 302 -5.30 11.10 1.55
N LYS A 303 -6.60 10.90 1.82
CA LYS A 303 -7.62 10.88 0.77
C LYS A 303 -7.67 12.21 0.01
N THR A 304 -7.75 13.33 0.73
CA THR A 304 -7.74 14.67 0.11
C THR A 304 -6.44 14.93 -0.66
N ALA A 305 -5.30 14.44 -0.17
CA ALA A 305 -4.04 14.51 -0.92
C ALA A 305 -4.10 13.77 -2.26
N LEU A 306 -4.69 12.57 -2.29
CA LEU A 306 -4.90 11.82 -3.54
C LEU A 306 -5.89 12.54 -4.47
N GLU A 307 -6.97 13.12 -3.93
CA GLU A 307 -7.94 13.90 -4.71
C GLU A 307 -7.27 15.11 -5.37
N ASN A 308 -6.50 15.90 -4.60
CA ASN A 308 -5.77 17.05 -5.11
C ASN A 308 -4.74 16.66 -6.17
N ARG A 309 -3.97 15.58 -5.93
CA ARG A 309 -3.02 15.05 -6.91
C ARG A 309 -3.73 14.71 -8.22
N PHE A 310 -4.84 13.97 -8.14
CA PHE A 310 -5.64 13.60 -9.31
C PHE A 310 -6.20 14.82 -10.05
N ILE A 311 -6.68 15.83 -9.33
CA ILE A 311 -7.16 17.10 -9.92
C ILE A 311 -6.03 17.75 -10.74
N ARG A 312 -4.80 17.83 -10.18
CA ARG A 312 -3.65 18.42 -10.89
C ARG A 312 -3.20 17.57 -12.08
N GLU A 313 -3.23 16.25 -11.97
CA GLU A 313 -2.94 15.33 -13.08
C GLU A 313 -3.93 15.55 -14.24
N VAL A 314 -5.23 15.60 -13.97
CA VAL A 314 -6.24 15.86 -15.01
C VAL A 314 -6.10 17.27 -15.57
N ALA A 315 -5.94 18.29 -14.73
CA ALA A 315 -5.77 19.68 -15.18
C ALA A 315 -4.56 19.86 -16.10
N SER A 316 -3.48 19.09 -15.89
CA SER A 316 -2.29 19.14 -16.76
C SER A 316 -2.55 18.76 -18.21
N LYS A 317 -3.59 17.96 -18.48
CA LYS A 317 -4.05 17.60 -19.84
C LYS A 317 -4.73 18.80 -20.54
N TYR A 318 -5.04 19.87 -19.81
CA TYR A 318 -5.79 21.04 -20.26
C TYR A 318 -5.07 22.36 -19.92
N PRO A 319 -3.92 22.64 -20.56
CA PRO A 319 -3.07 23.78 -20.19
C PRO A 319 -3.73 25.16 -20.39
N ASN A 320 -4.75 25.24 -21.25
CA ASN A 320 -5.46 26.49 -21.55
C ASN A 320 -6.63 26.79 -20.59
N THR A 321 -6.87 25.96 -19.57
CA THR A 321 -8.01 26.08 -18.66
C THR A 321 -7.53 26.02 -17.21
N PRO A 322 -6.95 27.11 -16.69
CA PRO A 322 -6.38 27.14 -15.35
C PRO A 322 -7.43 26.94 -14.23
N GLU A 323 -8.72 27.16 -14.50
CA GLU A 323 -9.78 26.91 -13.52
C GLU A 323 -9.90 25.42 -13.14
N MET A 324 -9.43 24.51 -14.00
CA MET A 324 -9.47 23.06 -13.77
C MET A 324 -8.74 22.63 -12.49
N ALA A 325 -7.71 23.38 -12.08
CA ALA A 325 -6.94 23.08 -10.87
C ALA A 325 -7.73 23.36 -9.56
N TYR A 326 -8.85 24.10 -9.64
CA TYR A 326 -9.68 24.48 -8.50
C TYR A 326 -11.03 23.76 -8.45
N LEU A 327 -11.24 22.76 -9.32
CA LEU A 327 -12.48 22.01 -9.37
C LEU A 327 -12.60 20.99 -8.23
N ASP A 328 -13.83 20.72 -7.81
CA ASP A 328 -14.14 19.60 -6.93
C ASP A 328 -13.81 18.27 -7.60
N TYR A 329 -13.29 17.31 -6.84
CA TYR A 329 -12.79 16.00 -7.31
C TYR A 329 -13.79 15.26 -8.22
N LYS A 330 -15.09 15.44 -7.99
CA LYS A 330 -16.15 14.82 -8.79
C LYS A 330 -16.08 15.20 -10.27
N THR A 331 -15.72 16.44 -10.59
CA THR A 331 -15.73 16.95 -11.97
C THR A 331 -14.56 16.41 -12.80
N PRO A 332 -13.29 16.49 -12.36
CA PRO A 332 -12.18 15.83 -13.06
C PRO A 332 -12.35 14.32 -13.19
N LYS A 333 -13.00 13.66 -12.22
CA LYS A 333 -13.27 12.21 -12.32
C LYS A 333 -14.23 11.88 -13.46
N GLN A 334 -15.27 12.69 -13.67
CA GLN A 334 -16.20 12.53 -14.79
C GLN A 334 -15.49 12.75 -16.12
N ILE A 335 -14.68 13.81 -16.23
CA ILE A 335 -13.87 14.12 -17.41
C ILE A 335 -12.95 12.96 -17.76
N ASP A 336 -12.21 12.43 -16.78
CA ASP A 336 -11.30 11.32 -17.00
C ASP A 336 -12.04 10.03 -17.40
N THR A 337 -13.21 9.76 -16.80
CA THR A 337 -14.07 8.61 -17.19
C THR A 337 -14.51 8.70 -18.64
N ILE A 338 -14.96 9.88 -19.09
CA ILE A 338 -15.39 10.12 -20.48
C ILE A 338 -14.22 9.97 -21.45
N ASN A 339 -13.05 10.50 -21.09
CA ASN A 339 -11.84 10.37 -21.90
C ASN A 339 -11.39 8.89 -22.04
N GLN A 340 -11.52 8.09 -20.97
CA GLN A 340 -11.20 6.67 -20.99
C GLN A 340 -12.19 5.84 -21.84
N SER A 341 -13.50 6.16 -21.78
CA SER A 341 -14.50 5.44 -22.58
C SER A 341 -14.40 5.70 -24.07
N ASN A 342 -13.84 6.84 -24.48
CA ASN A 342 -13.88 7.27 -25.88
C ASN A 342 -12.76 6.71 -26.77
N LYS A 343 -11.72 6.05 -26.23
CA LYS A 343 -10.61 5.33 -26.95
C LYS A 343 -9.98 6.01 -28.19
N ALA A 344 -10.37 7.22 -28.55
CA ALA A 344 -9.90 7.98 -29.70
C ALA A 344 -9.05 9.15 -29.21
N GLN A 345 -7.96 9.42 -29.91
CA GLN A 345 -6.84 10.29 -29.55
C GLN A 345 -7.16 11.80 -29.47
N LYS A 346 -8.31 12.21 -28.94
CA LYS A 346 -8.64 13.62 -28.70
C LYS A 346 -9.06 13.83 -27.26
N VAL A 347 -8.23 14.59 -26.54
CA VAL A 347 -8.60 15.23 -25.27
C VAL A 347 -9.74 16.21 -25.59
N HIS A 348 -10.97 15.88 -25.19
CA HIS A 348 -12.16 16.70 -25.45
C HIS A 348 -12.06 18.06 -24.77
N SER A 349 -12.36 19.15 -25.48
CA SER A 349 -12.28 20.50 -24.92
C SER A 349 -13.39 20.74 -23.88
N ILE A 350 -13.23 21.71 -22.96
CA ILE A 350 -14.29 22.07 -21.98
C ILE A 350 -15.62 22.42 -22.66
N SER A 351 -15.57 22.94 -23.88
CA SER A 351 -16.71 23.20 -24.76
C SER A 351 -17.52 21.95 -25.06
N ASP A 352 -16.84 20.83 -25.37
CA ASP A 352 -17.46 19.54 -25.69
C ASP A 352 -18.27 19.00 -24.47
N PHE A 353 -17.79 19.28 -23.24
CA PHE A 353 -18.46 18.86 -22.01
C PHE A 353 -19.70 19.70 -21.65
N LYS A 354 -19.79 20.95 -22.12
CA LYS A 354 -21.00 21.77 -21.95
C LYS A 354 -22.12 21.32 -22.90
N GLU A 355 -21.78 20.83 -24.08
CA GLU A 355 -22.75 20.32 -25.07
C GLU A 355 -23.31 18.94 -24.71
N MET A 356 -22.52 18.06 -24.07
CA MET A 356 -22.96 16.75 -23.58
C MET A 356 -23.94 16.79 -22.38
N ARG A 357 -24.20 17.98 -21.83
CA ARG A 357 -25.08 18.18 -20.67
C ARG A 357 -26.50 18.63 -21.05
N ASN A 358 -26.79 18.75 -22.35
CA ASN A 358 -28.12 19.05 -22.90
C ASN A 358 -28.81 17.78 -23.41
#